data_AF-A0A485AXN1-F1
#
_entry.id   AF-A0A485AXN1-F1
#
_cell.length_a   1.000
_cell.length_b   1.000
_cell.length_c   1.000
_cell.angle_alpha   90.00
_cell.angle_beta   90.00
_cell.angle_gamma   90.00
#
_symmetry.space_group_name_H-M   'P 1'
#
loop_
_entity.id
_entity.type
_entity.pdbx_description
1 polymer ?
#
loop_
_entity_poly.entity_id
_entity_poly.type
_entity_poly.pdbx_seq_one_letter_code
_entity_poly.pdbx_strand_id
1 'polypeptide(L)'
;MFGDHFGLNIVHVEGEKRFLDALAGENDPEAKRKIIGRVFVEVFDEEALKLEDVKWLAQGTIYPDVIESAASATGKAHVIKSHHNVGGLPKEMKMGLVEPLRELFKDEVRKIGLELGLPYDMLYRHPFPGPGLGVRVLGEVKKEYCDLLRRADAIFIEELHKADLYNKVSQAFTVFLPVRSVGVMGDGRKYDWVVSLRAVETIDFMTAHWAHLPYDFLGRVSKPHHQRSEQHFPAWFMTSAASHRQRSSGNDV
;
A
#
# COMPACT_ATOMS: atom_id res chain seq x y z
N MET A 1 -8.79 -4.49 18.41
CA MET A 1 -9.16 -5.69 17.61
C MET A 1 -8.26 -6.86 17.97
N PHE A 2 -7.00 -6.96 17.52
CA PHE A 2 -6.18 -8.14 17.82
C PHE A 2 -5.85 -8.34 19.31
N GLY A 3 -5.50 -7.26 20.03
CA GLY A 3 -5.26 -7.33 21.48
C GLY A 3 -6.56 -7.65 22.23
N ASP A 4 -7.60 -6.85 22.02
CA ASP A 4 -8.83 -6.93 22.82
C ASP A 4 -9.74 -8.12 22.47
N HIS A 5 -9.92 -8.42 21.18
CA HIS A 5 -10.88 -9.42 20.70
C HIS A 5 -10.30 -10.83 20.64
N PHE A 6 -9.00 -10.94 20.33
CA PHE A 6 -8.33 -12.24 20.16
C PHE A 6 -7.32 -12.54 21.28
N GLY A 7 -7.06 -11.60 22.19
CA GLY A 7 -6.15 -11.82 23.32
C GLY A 7 -4.68 -11.99 22.92
N LEU A 8 -4.27 -11.50 21.74
CA LEU A 8 -2.87 -11.60 21.31
C LEU A 8 -1.99 -10.65 22.13
N ASN A 9 -0.79 -11.12 22.49
CA ASN A 9 0.26 -10.28 23.03
C ASN A 9 0.87 -9.43 21.90
N ILE A 10 0.63 -8.12 21.92
CA ILE A 10 1.04 -7.20 20.86
C ILE A 10 1.93 -6.12 21.45
N VAL A 11 3.15 -6.01 20.92
CA VAL A 11 4.02 -4.86 21.16
C VAL A 11 3.70 -3.81 20.10
N HIS A 12 3.12 -2.68 20.53
CA HIS A 12 2.88 -1.54 19.67
C HIS A 12 4.10 -0.61 19.66
N VAL A 13 4.65 -0.31 18.48
CA VAL A 13 5.85 0.53 18.31
C VAL A 13 5.49 1.79 17.54
N GLU A 14 5.66 2.95 18.16
CA GLU A 14 5.47 4.23 17.51
C GLU A 14 6.66 4.59 16.62
N GLY A 15 6.56 4.25 15.32
CA GLY A 15 7.63 4.49 14.36
C GLY A 15 7.53 5.80 13.56
N GLU A 16 6.40 6.52 13.60
CA GLU A 16 6.08 7.60 12.61
C GLU A 16 7.24 8.58 12.42
N LYS A 17 7.75 9.17 13.51
CA LYS A 17 8.83 10.15 13.46
C LYS A 17 10.11 9.57 12.86
N ARG A 18 10.52 8.37 13.26
CA ARG A 18 11.75 7.71 12.78
C ARG A 18 11.71 7.47 11.28
N PHE A 19 10.56 7.01 10.76
CA PHE A 19 10.38 6.82 9.32
C PHE A 19 10.38 8.15 8.56
N LEU A 20 9.69 9.17 9.07
CA LEU A 20 9.64 10.49 8.42
C LEU A 20 11.00 11.18 8.41
N ASP A 21 11.74 11.12 9.51
CA ASP A 21 13.10 11.69 9.60
C ASP A 21 14.04 11.00 8.61
N ALA A 22 13.96 9.67 8.47
CA ALA A 22 14.78 8.92 7.53
C ALA A 22 14.42 9.19 6.05
N LEU A 23 13.18 9.61 5.78
CA LEU A 23 12.69 9.95 4.44
C LEU A 23 12.86 11.43 4.06
N ALA A 24 13.34 12.27 4.99
CA ALA A 24 13.46 13.69 4.79
C ALA A 24 14.36 14.02 3.58
N GLY A 25 13.85 14.86 2.67
CA GLY A 25 14.56 15.24 1.43
C GLY A 25 14.67 14.17 0.34
N GLU A 26 14.23 12.92 0.58
CA GLU A 26 14.34 11.86 -0.42
C GLU A 26 13.19 11.91 -1.44
N ASN A 27 13.53 11.93 -2.73
CA ASN A 27 12.58 12.02 -3.83
C ASN A 27 12.55 10.77 -4.71
N ASP A 28 13.65 10.00 -4.75
CA ASP A 28 13.75 8.80 -5.57
C ASP A 28 12.89 7.67 -4.99
N PRO A 29 11.92 7.12 -5.74
CA PRO A 29 11.00 6.11 -5.23
C PRO A 29 11.71 4.82 -4.82
N GLU A 30 12.80 4.42 -5.49
CA GLU A 30 13.54 3.22 -5.14
C GLU A 30 14.39 3.42 -3.87
N ALA A 31 14.98 4.58 -3.68
CA ALA A 31 15.64 4.98 -2.44
C ALA A 31 14.64 5.00 -1.28
N LYS A 32 13.44 5.57 -1.46
CA LYS A 32 12.37 5.53 -0.44
C LYS A 32 12.01 4.10 -0.05
N ARG A 33 11.86 3.18 -1.01
CA ARG A 33 11.59 1.75 -0.74
C ARG A 33 12.69 1.14 0.14
N LYS A 34 13.96 1.37 -0.21
CA LYS A 34 15.11 0.85 0.54
C LYS A 34 15.19 1.44 1.95
N ILE A 35 14.98 2.75 2.11
CA ILE A 35 14.97 3.42 3.40
C ILE A 35 13.89 2.84 4.31
N ILE A 36 12.66 2.72 3.81
CA ILE A 36 11.54 2.17 4.59
C ILE A 36 11.81 0.72 4.97
N GLY A 37 12.29 -0.10 4.04
CA GLY A 37 12.66 -1.49 4.33
C GLY A 37 13.74 -1.61 5.40
N ARG A 38 14.80 -0.80 5.30
CA ARG A 38 15.88 -0.77 6.29
C ARG A 38 15.39 -0.34 7.68
N VAL A 39 14.68 0.78 7.77
CA VAL A 39 14.18 1.30 9.06
C VAL A 39 13.20 0.32 9.70
N PHE A 40 12.36 -0.37 8.90
CA PHE A 40 11.47 -1.40 9.40
C PHE A 40 12.23 -2.56 10.04
N VAL A 41 13.27 -3.06 9.36
CA VAL A 41 14.11 -4.13 9.89
C VAL A 41 14.78 -3.70 11.18
N GLU A 42 15.41 -2.52 11.21
CA GLU A 42 16.09 -2.01 12.41
C GLU A 42 15.13 -1.93 13.62
N VAL A 43 13.92 -1.39 13.42
CA VAL A 43 12.91 -1.31 14.49
C VAL A 43 12.46 -2.71 14.92
N PHE A 44 12.24 -3.62 13.97
CA PHE A 44 11.84 -4.99 14.26
C PHE A 44 12.92 -5.72 15.08
N ASP A 45 14.19 -5.59 14.70
CA ASP A 45 15.32 -6.20 15.38
C ASP A 45 15.48 -5.65 16.80
N GLU A 46 15.36 -4.32 16.96
CA GLU A 46 15.41 -3.67 18.26
C GLU A 46 14.34 -4.20 19.23
N GLU A 47 13.11 -4.43 18.75
CA GLU A 47 12.07 -5.03 19.59
C GLU A 47 12.28 -6.52 19.83
N ALA A 48 12.73 -7.27 18.82
CA ALA A 48 13.00 -8.70 18.96
C ALA A 48 14.11 -8.97 20.00
N LEU A 49 15.13 -8.12 20.07
CA LEU A 49 16.22 -8.21 21.05
C LEU A 49 15.79 -7.91 22.50
N LYS A 50 14.65 -7.24 22.70
CA LYS A 50 14.10 -7.00 24.05
C LYS A 50 13.35 -8.22 24.60
N LEU A 51 13.03 -9.19 23.74
CA LEU A 51 12.32 -10.39 24.12
C LEU A 51 13.33 -11.51 24.43
N GLU A 52 13.21 -12.09 25.61
CA GLU A 52 14.03 -13.23 26.01
C GLU A 52 13.47 -14.54 25.43
N ASP A 53 14.37 -15.49 25.15
CA ASP A 53 14.05 -16.86 24.72
C ASP A 53 13.23 -17.04 23.43
N VAL A 54 13.19 -16.03 22.56
CA VAL A 54 12.58 -16.19 21.23
C VAL A 54 13.44 -17.11 20.34
N LYS A 55 12.87 -18.24 19.92
CA LYS A 55 13.54 -19.23 19.05
C LYS A 55 13.06 -19.21 17.61
N TRP A 56 11.85 -18.68 17.36
CA TRP A 56 11.16 -18.81 16.09
C TRP A 56 10.62 -17.46 15.62
N LEU A 57 10.73 -17.22 14.31
CA LEU A 57 10.12 -16.12 13.60
C LEU A 57 9.03 -16.66 12.69
N ALA A 58 7.78 -16.30 12.96
CA ALA A 58 6.65 -16.68 12.12
C ALA A 58 6.51 -15.73 10.91
N GLN A 59 6.24 -16.28 9.72
CA GLN A 59 5.97 -15.50 8.51
C GLN A 59 4.71 -15.99 7.80
N GLY A 60 3.96 -15.05 7.22
CA GLY A 60 2.75 -15.34 6.44
C GLY A 60 3.01 -15.69 4.98
N THR A 61 4.16 -16.28 4.65
CA THR A 61 4.52 -16.67 3.28
C THR A 61 3.48 -17.64 2.72
N ILE A 62 2.99 -17.40 1.50
CA ILE A 62 1.99 -18.23 0.82
C ILE A 62 2.57 -18.96 -0.39
N TYR A 63 1.85 -19.95 -0.91
CA TYR A 63 2.34 -20.80 -2.00
C TYR A 63 2.76 -20.03 -3.27
N PRO A 64 2.03 -18.99 -3.74
CA PRO A 64 2.50 -18.14 -4.83
C PRO A 64 3.87 -17.50 -4.61
N ASP A 65 4.20 -17.09 -3.38
CA ASP A 65 5.49 -16.45 -3.05
C ASP A 65 6.65 -17.45 -3.17
N VAL A 66 6.40 -18.71 -2.82
CA VAL A 66 7.36 -19.81 -2.94
C VAL A 66 7.66 -20.12 -4.41
N ILE A 67 6.62 -20.17 -5.25
CA ILE A 67 6.78 -20.39 -6.69
C ILE A 67 7.60 -19.26 -7.33
N GLU A 68 7.30 -18.01 -7.00
CA GLU A 68 8.02 -16.84 -7.53
C GLU A 68 9.50 -16.86 -7.12
N SER A 69 9.78 -17.24 -5.88
CA SER A 69 11.15 -17.36 -5.36
C SER A 69 11.92 -18.50 -6.04
N ALA A 70 11.27 -19.66 -6.27
CA ALA A 70 11.87 -20.79 -6.96
C ALA A 70 12.17 -20.48 -8.44
N ALA A 71 11.28 -19.76 -9.12
CA ALA A 71 11.49 -19.33 -10.50
C ALA A 71 12.68 -18.35 -10.62
N SER A 72 12.83 -17.45 -9.63
CA SER A 72 13.95 -16.51 -9.54
C SER A 72 15.30 -17.21 -9.34
N ALA A 73 15.33 -18.33 -8.59
CA ALA A 73 16.54 -19.13 -8.38
C ALA A 73 17.00 -19.89 -9.65
N THR A 74 16.12 -20.09 -10.64
CA THR A 74 16.44 -20.78 -11.90
C THR A 74 16.95 -19.85 -13.02
N GLY A 75 17.20 -18.57 -12.72
CA GLY A 75 17.95 -17.66 -13.59
C GLY A 75 17.24 -17.13 -14.84
N LYS A 76 15.95 -17.45 -15.05
CA LYS A 76 15.16 -16.97 -16.22
C LYS A 76 14.27 -15.77 -15.96
N ALA A 77 14.11 -15.35 -14.70
CA ALA A 77 13.33 -14.16 -14.37
C ALA A 77 14.29 -13.01 -14.07
N HIS A 78 14.20 -11.92 -14.83
CA HIS A 78 14.76 -10.63 -14.41
C HIS A 78 14.31 -10.36 -12.98
N VAL A 79 15.23 -9.85 -12.14
CA VAL A 79 15.06 -9.53 -10.71
C VAL A 79 14.02 -8.40 -10.54
N ILE A 80 12.78 -8.66 -10.93
CA ILE A 80 11.62 -7.78 -10.82
C ILE A 80 10.91 -8.20 -9.55
N LYS A 81 11.56 -7.90 -8.41
CA LYS A 81 11.06 -7.86 -7.02
C LYS A 81 12.26 -8.14 -6.11
N SER A 82 13.06 -7.10 -5.89
CA SER A 82 14.24 -7.14 -5.01
C SER A 82 13.91 -7.31 -3.52
N HIS A 83 12.62 -7.37 -3.13
CA HIS A 83 12.21 -7.35 -1.72
C HIS A 83 10.92 -8.16 -1.49
N HIS A 84 10.98 -9.49 -1.58
CA HIS A 84 10.00 -10.33 -0.89
C HIS A 84 10.64 -11.18 0.21
N ASN A 85 10.09 -10.97 1.40
CA ASN A 85 10.00 -11.80 2.61
C ASN A 85 11.23 -12.44 3.26
N VAL A 86 12.44 -12.41 2.69
CA VAL A 86 13.64 -12.94 3.40
C VAL A 86 14.90 -12.07 3.23
N GLY A 87 14.91 -11.11 2.30
CA GLY A 87 16.12 -10.32 1.99
C GLY A 87 16.50 -9.20 2.97
N GLY A 88 15.70 -8.98 4.02
CA GLY A 88 15.88 -7.85 4.93
C GLY A 88 16.37 -8.20 6.33
N LEU A 89 16.18 -9.44 6.80
CA LEU A 89 16.58 -9.79 8.16
C LEU A 89 18.11 -9.78 8.27
N PRO A 90 18.70 -9.23 9.35
CA PRO A 90 20.15 -9.24 9.51
C PRO A 90 20.66 -10.67 9.43
N LYS A 91 21.81 -10.85 8.79
CA LYS A 91 22.50 -12.16 8.71
C LYS A 91 22.77 -12.78 10.09
N GLU A 92 22.67 -12.00 11.16
CA GLU A 92 22.93 -12.37 12.53
C GLU A 92 21.70 -12.85 13.31
N MET A 93 20.49 -12.79 12.73
CA MET A 93 19.28 -13.19 13.42
C MET A 93 19.22 -14.73 13.57
N LYS A 94 19.37 -15.23 14.81
CA LYS A 94 19.51 -16.67 15.13
C LYS A 94 18.18 -17.43 15.26
N MET A 95 17.08 -16.92 14.72
CA MET A 95 15.75 -17.53 14.86
C MET A 95 15.46 -18.52 13.72
N GLY A 96 14.80 -19.63 14.03
CA GLY A 96 14.23 -20.53 13.03
C GLY A 96 12.98 -19.90 12.38
N LEU A 97 12.69 -20.24 11.11
CA LEU A 97 11.50 -19.75 10.42
C LEU A 97 10.32 -20.71 10.55
N VAL A 98 9.12 -20.17 10.75
CA VAL A 98 7.84 -20.92 10.76
C VAL A 98 6.89 -20.27 9.76
N GLU A 99 6.56 -20.99 8.68
CA GLU A 99 5.74 -20.49 7.57
C GLU A 99 4.46 -21.35 7.42
N PRO A 100 3.44 -21.18 8.28
CA PRO A 100 2.30 -22.10 8.34
C PRO A 100 1.37 -22.03 7.13
N LEU A 101 1.45 -20.96 6.32
CA LEU A 101 0.58 -20.72 5.16
C LEU A 101 1.25 -21.11 3.83
N ARG A 102 2.46 -21.68 3.89
CA ARG A 102 3.35 -21.86 2.75
C ARG A 102 2.76 -22.71 1.61
N GLU A 103 1.82 -23.58 1.92
CA GLU A 103 1.18 -24.50 0.97
C GLU A 103 -0.17 -24.00 0.45
N LEU A 104 -0.62 -22.81 0.88
CA LEU A 104 -1.96 -22.31 0.59
C LEU A 104 -1.95 -21.19 -0.45
N PHE A 105 -2.99 -21.16 -1.28
CA PHE A 105 -3.32 -20.03 -2.14
C PHE A 105 -4.08 -18.94 -1.38
N LYS A 106 -4.15 -17.73 -1.97
CA LYS A 106 -4.70 -16.54 -1.30
C LYS A 106 -6.19 -16.66 -0.97
N ASP A 107 -6.96 -17.38 -1.78
CA ASP A 107 -8.38 -17.67 -1.53
C ASP A 107 -8.56 -18.67 -0.37
N GLU A 108 -7.67 -19.66 -0.25
CA GLU A 108 -7.65 -20.61 0.88
C GLU A 108 -7.28 -19.90 2.18
N VAL A 109 -6.27 -19.02 2.15
CA VAL A 109 -5.88 -18.19 3.31
C VAL A 109 -7.04 -17.32 3.79
N ARG A 110 -7.89 -16.82 2.88
CA ARG A 110 -9.10 -16.09 3.28
C ARG A 110 -10.14 -16.98 3.95
N LYS A 111 -10.37 -18.19 3.42
CA LYS A 111 -11.33 -19.14 4.01
C LYS A 111 -10.92 -19.53 5.42
N ILE A 112 -9.66 -19.91 5.63
CA ILE A 112 -9.17 -20.23 6.99
C ILE A 112 -9.26 -19.02 7.92
N GLY A 113 -9.03 -17.80 7.41
CA GLY A 113 -9.14 -16.59 8.21
C GLY A 113 -10.57 -16.37 8.74
N LEU A 114 -11.58 -16.65 7.93
CA LEU A 114 -12.98 -16.57 8.33
C LEU A 114 -13.31 -17.61 9.41
N GLU A 115 -12.84 -18.86 9.26
CA GLU A 115 -13.01 -19.92 10.26
C GLU A 115 -12.30 -19.59 11.59
N LEU A 116 -11.18 -18.86 11.53
CA LEU A 116 -10.48 -18.33 12.70
C LEU A 116 -11.16 -17.09 13.32
N GLY A 117 -12.30 -16.65 12.76
CA GLY A 117 -13.09 -15.53 13.28
C GLY A 117 -12.60 -14.14 12.86
N LEU A 118 -11.70 -14.03 11.88
CA LEU A 118 -11.25 -12.73 11.38
C LEU A 118 -12.37 -12.04 10.57
N PRO A 119 -12.55 -10.71 10.72
CA PRO A 119 -13.59 -9.98 10.00
C PRO A 119 -13.42 -10.07 8.48
N TYR A 120 -14.54 -10.26 7.76
CA TYR A 120 -14.56 -10.36 6.30
C TYR A 120 -13.86 -9.16 5.63
N ASP A 121 -14.21 -7.94 6.02
CA ASP A 121 -13.65 -6.72 5.43
C ASP A 121 -12.13 -6.61 5.61
N MET A 122 -11.57 -7.26 6.63
CA MET A 122 -10.12 -7.32 6.82
C MET A 122 -9.45 -8.29 5.84
N LEU A 123 -10.03 -9.48 5.65
CA LEU A 123 -9.50 -10.54 4.78
C LEU A 123 -9.65 -10.23 3.29
N TYR A 124 -10.72 -9.52 2.94
CA TYR A 124 -11.07 -9.16 1.57
C TYR A 124 -10.63 -7.74 1.20
N ARG A 125 -9.87 -7.08 2.08
CA ARG A 125 -9.26 -5.79 1.78
C ARG A 125 -8.33 -5.87 0.56
N HIS A 126 -8.33 -4.80 -0.24
CA HIS A 126 -7.36 -4.64 -1.33
C HIS A 126 -5.92 -4.73 -0.81
N PRO A 127 -4.98 -5.24 -1.63
CA PRO A 127 -3.58 -5.29 -1.24
C PRO A 127 -3.03 -3.89 -0.96
N PHE A 128 -2.25 -3.77 0.11
CA PHE A 128 -1.57 -2.54 0.50
C PHE A 128 -0.05 -2.77 0.40
N PRO A 129 0.71 -1.85 -0.23
CA PRO A 129 2.14 -2.06 -0.45
C PRO A 129 2.92 -2.03 0.87
N GLY A 130 4.03 -2.79 0.95
CA GLY A 130 4.91 -2.80 2.13
C GLY A 130 5.41 -1.40 2.55
N PRO A 131 5.91 -0.56 1.62
CA PRO A 131 6.26 0.84 1.91
C PRO A 131 5.07 1.76 2.21
N GLY A 132 3.84 1.24 2.16
CA GLY A 132 2.60 1.95 2.44
C GLY A 132 2.42 3.24 1.65
N LEU A 133 2.12 4.33 2.35
CA LEU A 133 1.93 5.64 1.73
C LEU A 133 3.23 6.26 1.21
N GLY A 134 4.40 5.74 1.59
CA GLY A 134 5.70 6.23 1.11
C GLY A 134 5.87 6.14 -0.41
N VAL A 135 5.13 5.23 -1.07
CA VAL A 135 5.06 5.11 -2.53
C VAL A 135 3.79 5.71 -3.15
N ARG A 136 2.85 6.20 -2.33
CA ARG A 136 1.64 6.91 -2.77
C ARG A 136 1.75 8.43 -2.65
N VAL A 137 2.76 8.93 -1.94
CA VAL A 137 3.19 10.33 -1.98
C VAL A 137 4.31 10.46 -3.00
N LEU A 138 4.11 11.24 -4.06
CA LEU A 138 5.17 11.49 -5.05
C LEU A 138 6.19 12.50 -4.52
N GLY A 139 7.47 12.25 -4.80
CA GLY A 139 8.58 13.02 -4.25
C GLY A 139 8.76 12.81 -2.74
N GLU A 140 9.21 13.87 -2.06
CA GLU A 140 9.45 13.90 -0.62
C GLU A 140 8.19 13.56 0.21
N VAL A 141 8.36 12.71 1.21
CA VAL A 141 7.28 12.27 2.10
C VAL A 141 7.29 13.10 3.38
N LYS A 142 6.20 13.84 3.63
CA LYS A 142 6.01 14.66 4.83
C LYS A 142 4.78 14.25 5.60
N LYS A 143 4.77 14.51 6.91
CA LYS A 143 3.61 14.29 7.78
C LYS A 143 2.35 14.94 7.22
N GLU A 144 2.44 16.22 6.84
CA GLU A 144 1.33 16.98 6.23
C GLU A 144 0.72 16.25 5.03
N TYR A 145 1.58 15.75 4.12
CA TYR A 145 1.13 15.09 2.89
C TYR A 145 0.47 13.74 3.20
N CYS A 146 1.05 12.98 4.14
CA CYS A 146 0.47 11.73 4.62
C CYS A 146 -0.89 11.95 5.32
N ASP A 147 -1.03 13.00 6.12
CA ASP A 147 -2.28 13.35 6.81
C ASP A 147 -3.39 13.73 5.82
N LEU A 148 -3.05 14.51 4.78
CA LEU A 148 -3.97 14.83 3.68
C LEU A 148 -4.36 13.58 2.89
N LEU A 149 -3.37 12.76 2.54
CA LEU A 149 -3.58 11.55 1.74
C LEU A 149 -4.43 10.52 2.48
N ARG A 150 -4.22 10.32 3.79
CA ARG A 150 -5.04 9.41 4.62
C ARG A 150 -6.50 9.83 4.61
N ARG A 151 -6.78 11.13 4.75
CA ARG A 151 -8.16 11.66 4.69
C ARG A 151 -8.79 11.46 3.31
N ALA A 152 -8.05 11.76 2.25
CA ALA A 152 -8.55 11.59 0.88
C ALA A 152 -8.82 10.12 0.53
N ASP A 153 -7.89 9.22 0.91
CA ASP A 153 -8.03 7.78 0.70
C ASP A 153 -9.22 7.22 1.48
N ALA A 154 -9.40 7.62 2.75
CA ALA A 154 -10.54 7.19 3.56
C ALA A 154 -11.88 7.54 2.92
N ILE A 155 -12.04 8.77 2.40
CA ILE A 155 -13.27 9.19 1.69
C ILE A 155 -13.49 8.34 0.44
N PHE A 156 -12.44 8.14 -0.37
CA PHE A 156 -12.56 7.37 -1.60
C PHE A 156 -12.99 5.92 -1.33
N ILE A 157 -12.36 5.27 -0.34
CA ILE A 157 -12.70 3.90 0.05
C ILE A 157 -14.11 3.82 0.66
N GLU A 158 -14.48 4.76 1.54
CA GLU A 158 -15.82 4.83 2.13
C GLU A 158 -16.91 4.94 1.06
N GLU A 159 -16.74 5.83 0.08
CA GLU A 159 -17.70 5.98 -1.02
C GLU A 159 -17.73 4.74 -1.92
N LEU A 160 -16.60 4.07 -2.18
CA LEU A 160 -16.57 2.82 -2.93
C LEU A 160 -17.38 1.71 -2.24
N HIS A 161 -17.33 1.63 -0.91
CA HIS A 161 -18.16 0.71 -0.14
C HIS A 161 -19.65 1.09 -0.22
N LYS A 162 -19.99 2.36 0.00
CA LYS A 162 -21.39 2.83 -0.09
C LYS A 162 -22.03 2.62 -1.46
N ALA A 163 -21.23 2.68 -2.52
CA ALA A 163 -21.67 2.48 -3.89
C ALA A 163 -21.62 1.01 -4.34
N ASP A 164 -21.23 0.07 -3.47
CA ASP A 164 -21.02 -1.34 -3.80
C ASP A 164 -20.09 -1.52 -5.02
N LEU A 165 -19.01 -0.73 -5.05
CA LEU A 165 -17.97 -0.74 -6.09
C LEU A 165 -16.65 -1.32 -5.58
N TYR A 166 -16.42 -1.34 -4.26
CA TYR A 166 -15.15 -1.78 -3.66
C TYR A 166 -14.72 -3.18 -4.12
N ASN A 167 -15.66 -4.13 -4.12
CA ASN A 167 -15.40 -5.52 -4.52
C ASN A 167 -15.35 -5.73 -6.05
N LYS A 168 -15.69 -4.71 -6.85
CA LYS A 168 -15.69 -4.77 -8.32
C LYS A 168 -14.34 -4.35 -8.92
N VAL A 169 -13.46 -3.77 -8.11
CA VAL A 169 -12.11 -3.36 -8.51
C VAL A 169 -11.07 -4.17 -7.74
N SER A 170 -9.97 -4.52 -8.39
CA SER A 170 -8.90 -5.32 -7.78
C SER A 170 -8.06 -4.51 -6.79
N GLN A 171 -7.92 -3.21 -7.05
CA GLN A 171 -7.25 -2.28 -6.16
C GLN A 171 -7.76 -0.85 -6.38
N ALA A 172 -8.04 -0.15 -5.29
CA ALA A 172 -8.35 1.28 -5.30
C ALA A 172 -7.57 2.04 -4.23
N PHE A 173 -7.06 3.23 -4.58
CA PHE A 173 -6.36 4.12 -3.65
C PHE A 173 -6.19 5.52 -4.22
N THR A 174 -5.79 6.44 -3.34
CA THR A 174 -5.42 7.82 -3.68
C THR A 174 -3.90 7.98 -3.75
N VAL A 175 -3.43 8.86 -4.62
CA VAL A 175 -2.02 9.28 -4.78
C VAL A 175 -1.92 10.78 -4.53
N PHE A 176 -0.96 11.21 -3.73
CA PHE A 176 -0.67 12.62 -3.49
C PHE A 176 0.32 13.15 -4.53
N LEU A 177 -0.05 14.25 -5.19
CA LEU A 177 0.78 14.93 -6.17
C LEU A 177 1.26 16.27 -5.55
N PRO A 178 2.57 16.50 -5.40
CA PRO A 178 3.12 17.73 -4.81
C PRO A 178 3.08 18.90 -5.80
N VAL A 179 1.95 19.09 -6.47
CA VAL A 179 1.67 20.20 -7.39
C VAL A 179 0.50 20.99 -6.83
N ARG A 180 0.53 22.32 -7.02
CA ARG A 180 -0.53 23.21 -6.56
C ARG A 180 -1.50 23.52 -7.69
N SER A 181 -2.77 23.55 -7.35
CA SER A 181 -3.83 24.01 -8.25
C SER A 181 -4.60 25.16 -7.61
N VAL A 182 -5.18 26.02 -8.46
CA VAL A 182 -5.96 27.17 -8.01
C VAL A 182 -7.39 26.73 -7.71
N GLY A 183 -7.85 27.00 -6.49
CA GLY A 183 -9.24 26.88 -6.09
C GLY A 183 -9.84 28.25 -5.74
N VAL A 184 -11.16 28.34 -5.79
CA VAL A 184 -11.92 29.48 -5.28
C VAL A 184 -12.65 29.02 -4.02
N MET A 185 -12.40 29.68 -2.89
CA MET A 185 -13.09 29.40 -1.63
C MET A 185 -13.50 30.75 -1.01
N GLY A 186 -14.79 31.07 -1.05
CA GLY A 186 -15.29 32.42 -0.75
C GLY A 186 -14.81 33.43 -1.78
N ASP A 187 -14.35 34.60 -1.31
CA ASP A 187 -13.92 35.72 -2.17
C ASP A 187 -12.42 35.70 -2.53
N GLY A 188 -11.69 34.66 -2.12
CA GLY A 188 -10.24 34.54 -2.29
C GLY A 188 -9.79 33.41 -3.22
N ARG A 189 -8.63 33.59 -3.85
CA ARG A 189 -7.90 32.50 -4.52
C ARG A 189 -7.13 31.69 -3.49
N LYS A 190 -7.26 30.37 -3.53
CA LYS A 190 -6.43 29.43 -2.77
C LYS A 190 -5.57 28.58 -3.70
N TYR A 191 -4.41 28.18 -3.20
CA TYR A 191 -3.51 27.26 -3.89
C TYR A 191 -3.37 26.02 -3.02
N ASP A 192 -4.03 24.94 -3.43
CA ASP A 192 -4.06 23.70 -2.67
C ASP A 192 -3.40 22.55 -3.45
N TRP A 193 -3.03 21.51 -2.72
CA TRP A 193 -2.41 20.30 -3.28
C TRP A 193 -3.39 19.54 -4.17
N VAL A 194 -2.85 18.65 -5.01
CA VAL A 194 -3.63 17.79 -5.89
C VAL A 194 -3.52 16.33 -5.45
N VAL A 195 -4.64 15.61 -5.50
CA VAL A 195 -4.67 14.15 -5.35
C VAL A 195 -5.23 13.50 -6.61
N SER A 196 -4.76 12.29 -6.93
CA SER A 196 -5.25 11.46 -8.03
C SER A 196 -5.89 10.17 -7.48
N LEU A 197 -7.04 9.80 -8.04
CA LEU A 197 -7.71 8.53 -7.74
C LEU A 197 -7.22 7.45 -8.69
N ARG A 198 -6.80 6.32 -8.14
CA ARG A 198 -6.41 5.13 -8.90
C ARG A 198 -7.32 3.97 -8.53
N ALA A 199 -8.06 3.46 -9.51
CA ALA A 199 -8.81 2.22 -9.40
C ALA A 199 -8.52 1.34 -10.62
N VAL A 200 -8.25 0.06 -10.39
CA VAL A 200 -7.86 -0.87 -11.45
C VAL A 200 -8.59 -2.20 -11.34
N GLU A 201 -8.81 -2.82 -12.49
CA GLU A 201 -9.26 -4.19 -12.66
C GLU A 201 -8.13 -4.99 -13.28
N THR A 202 -7.81 -6.12 -12.67
CA THR A 202 -6.75 -7.01 -13.14
C THR A 202 -7.11 -8.47 -12.90
N ILE A 203 -6.72 -9.31 -13.85
CA ILE A 203 -6.90 -10.76 -13.81
C ILE A 203 -5.69 -11.42 -13.14
N ASP A 204 -4.49 -10.91 -13.36
CA ASP A 204 -3.21 -11.55 -12.98
C ASP A 204 -2.22 -10.62 -12.25
N PHE A 205 -2.61 -9.38 -11.96
CA PHE A 205 -1.76 -8.28 -11.45
C PHE A 205 -0.54 -7.94 -12.33
N MET A 206 -0.38 -8.58 -13.49
CA MET A 206 0.64 -8.30 -14.50
C MET A 206 0.12 -7.33 -15.56
N THR A 207 -1.17 -7.44 -15.88
CA THR A 207 -1.89 -6.53 -16.77
C THR A 207 -3.11 -5.96 -16.06
N ALA A 208 -3.30 -4.64 -16.14
CA ALA A 208 -4.40 -3.97 -15.45
C ALA A 208 -5.03 -2.90 -16.34
N HIS A 209 -6.36 -2.85 -16.33
CA HIS A 209 -7.14 -1.77 -16.92
C HIS A 209 -7.58 -0.81 -15.80
N TRP A 210 -7.79 0.45 -16.14
CA TRP A 210 -8.41 1.39 -15.20
C TRP A 210 -9.91 1.04 -15.09
N ALA A 211 -10.45 1.09 -13.88
CA ALA A 211 -11.85 0.77 -13.64
C ALA A 211 -12.77 1.88 -14.18
N HIS A 212 -13.80 1.51 -14.95
CA HIS A 212 -14.78 2.45 -15.50
C HIS A 212 -15.80 2.88 -14.43
N LEU A 213 -15.34 3.62 -13.42
CA LEU A 213 -16.18 4.09 -12.31
C LEU A 213 -17.27 5.07 -12.81
N PRO A 214 -18.51 5.00 -12.32
CA PRO A 214 -19.60 5.88 -12.77
C PRO A 214 -19.27 7.37 -12.57
N TYR A 215 -19.56 8.21 -13.56
CA TYR A 215 -19.24 9.64 -13.50
C TYR A 215 -19.88 10.35 -12.30
N ASP A 216 -21.12 10.02 -11.95
CA ASP A 216 -21.80 10.60 -10.77
C ASP A 216 -21.11 10.22 -9.45
N PHE A 217 -20.58 9.00 -9.38
CA PHE A 217 -19.79 8.55 -8.23
C PHE A 217 -18.48 9.34 -8.16
N LEU A 218 -17.78 9.50 -9.28
CA LEU A 218 -16.54 10.30 -9.35
C LEU A 218 -16.78 11.76 -8.96
N GLY A 219 -17.89 12.34 -9.43
CA GLY A 219 -18.32 13.69 -9.06
C GLY A 219 -18.66 13.82 -7.57
N ARG A 220 -19.16 12.76 -6.92
CA ARG A 220 -19.42 12.74 -5.48
C ARG A 220 -18.14 12.69 -4.65
N VAL A 221 -17.20 11.82 -5.01
CA VAL A 221 -15.90 11.70 -4.32
C VAL A 221 -15.09 12.99 -4.44
N SER A 222 -15.15 13.66 -5.60
CA SER A 222 -14.43 14.91 -5.88
C SER A 222 -14.98 16.13 -5.10
N LYS A 223 -16.24 16.07 -4.63
CA LYS A 223 -16.83 17.19 -3.90
C LYS A 223 -16.19 17.34 -2.52
N PRO A 224 -15.84 18.59 -2.11
CA PRO A 224 -15.45 18.86 -0.74
C PRO A 224 -16.56 18.37 0.20
N HIS A 225 -16.23 17.46 1.10
CA HIS A 225 -17.14 17.05 2.17
C HIS A 225 -17.18 18.17 3.23
N HIS A 226 -17.72 19.33 2.87
CA HIS A 226 -17.84 20.51 3.73
C HIS A 226 -18.65 20.27 5.01
N GLN A 227 -19.38 19.16 5.10
CA GLN A 227 -20.23 18.84 6.26
C GLN A 227 -19.54 18.06 7.38
N ARG A 228 -18.23 17.74 7.28
CA ARG A 228 -17.47 17.11 8.38
C ARG A 228 -16.12 17.81 8.56
N SER A 229 -16.09 18.77 9.49
CA SER A 229 -14.92 19.48 10.04
C SER A 229 -14.25 20.57 9.18
N GLU A 230 -13.89 21.68 9.84
CA GLU A 230 -13.19 22.88 9.34
C GLU A 230 -11.72 22.63 8.96
N GLN A 231 -11.42 21.53 8.29
CA GLN A 231 -10.05 21.20 7.88
C GLN A 231 -9.90 21.31 6.36
N HIS A 232 -8.87 22.04 5.94
CA HIS A 232 -8.54 22.24 4.53
C HIS A 232 -8.36 20.90 3.79
N PHE A 233 -8.97 20.81 2.60
CA PHE A 233 -8.91 19.66 1.70
C PHE A 233 -8.16 20.04 0.42
N PRO A 234 -7.34 19.12 -0.13
CA PRO A 234 -6.69 19.33 -1.42
C PRO A 234 -7.73 19.39 -2.55
N ALA A 235 -7.38 20.06 -3.65
CA ALA A 235 -8.17 20.05 -4.87
C ALA A 235 -8.07 18.67 -5.55
N TRP A 236 -9.21 18.10 -5.95
CA TRP A 236 -9.27 16.75 -6.53
C TRP A 236 -9.14 16.84 -8.05
N PHE A 237 -8.15 16.17 -8.64
CA PHE A 237 -8.04 16.05 -10.10
C PHE A 237 -7.91 14.59 -10.51
N MET A 238 -8.69 14.20 -11.52
CA MET A 238 -8.56 12.89 -12.16
C MET A 238 -7.51 12.92 -13.25
N THR A 239 -6.55 12.00 -13.16
CA THR A 239 -5.60 11.72 -14.24
C THR A 239 -5.70 10.26 -14.65
N SER A 240 -6.08 10.02 -15.91
CA SER A 240 -6.01 8.69 -16.51
C SER A 240 -4.56 8.43 -16.95
N ALA A 241 -3.81 7.63 -16.20
CA ALA A 241 -2.51 7.14 -16.68
C ALA A 241 -2.75 6.04 -17.72
N ALA A 242 -2.59 6.37 -19.01
CA ALA A 242 -2.58 5.42 -20.11
C ALA A 242 -1.25 4.63 -20.10
N SER A 243 -1.31 3.30 -20.10
CA SER A 243 -0.12 2.46 -20.30
C SER A 243 0.29 2.50 -21.78
N HIS A 244 1.49 3.01 -22.08
CA HIS A 244 2.08 2.94 -23.41
C HIS A 244 2.30 1.47 -23.83
N ARG A 245 1.63 1.03 -24.90
CA ARG A 245 2.10 -0.12 -25.68
C ARG A 245 3.30 0.33 -26.51
N GLN A 246 4.51 -0.07 -26.13
CA GLN A 246 5.61 -0.11 -27.10
C GLN A 246 5.31 -1.28 -28.06
N ARG A 247 4.85 -0.97 -29.27
CA ARG A 247 4.95 -1.89 -30.40
C ARG A 247 6.38 -1.84 -30.89
N SER A 248 7.14 -2.91 -30.69
CA SER A 248 8.37 -3.15 -31.42
C SER A 248 8.02 -3.42 -32.88
N SER A 249 8.13 -2.42 -33.74
CA SER A 249 8.21 -2.64 -35.18
C SER A 249 9.61 -3.17 -35.49
N GLY A 250 9.70 -4.46 -35.80
CA GLY A 250 10.85 -5.01 -36.51
C GLY A 250 10.84 -4.44 -37.92
N ASN A 251 11.93 -3.78 -38.31
CA ASN A 251 12.23 -3.56 -39.71
C ASN A 251 12.95 -4.81 -40.21
N ASP A 252 12.29 -5.51 -41.13
CA ASP A 252 12.98 -6.28 -42.16
C ASP A 252 13.72 -5.31 -43.09
N VAL A 253 14.99 -5.63 -43.35
CA VAL A 253 15.85 -5.47 -44.55
C VAL A 253 17.30 -5.33 -44.10
#